data_AF-A0A1J3CVX5-F1
#
_entry.id   AF-A0A1J3CVX5-F1
#
_cell.length_a   1.000
_cell.length_b   1.000
_cell.length_c   1.000
_cell.angle_alpha   90.00
_cell.angle_beta   90.00
_cell.angle_gamma   90.00
#
_symmetry.space_group_name_H-M   'P 1'
#
loop_
_entity.id
_entity.type
_entity.pdbx_description
1 polymer ?
#
loop_
_entity_poly.entity_id
_entity_poly.type
_entity_poly.pdbx_seq_one_letter_code
_entity_poly.pdbx_strand_id
1 'polypeptide(L)'
;IIKEGLYRRGLEFHDYVVNSNMNMNISPNVLSFNLVLNALCKLGLVDRAIEVFRAMPEKKLLPDGYTYCTLMDGLCKEGRIDEAVLLLDEMQSEGCSPSQV
;
A
#
# COMPACT_ATOMS: atom_id res chain seq x y z
N ILE A 1 -5.50 19.89 -5.40
CA ILE A 1 -6.58 20.27 -4.44
C ILE A 1 -7.40 19.07 -3.94
N ILE A 2 -8.41 18.52 -4.65
CA ILE A 2 -9.25 17.41 -4.08
C ILE A 2 -8.43 16.12 -3.88
N LYS A 3 -7.62 15.73 -4.88
CA LYS A 3 -6.75 14.54 -4.80
C LYS A 3 -5.69 14.68 -3.69
N GLU A 4 -5.05 15.83 -3.57
CA GLU A 4 -4.09 16.11 -2.49
C GLU A 4 -4.72 16.11 -1.10
N GLY A 5 -5.96 16.60 -0.95
CA GLY A 5 -6.69 16.52 0.31
C GLY A 5 -7.00 15.08 0.73
N LEU A 6 -7.31 14.21 -0.23
CA LEU A 6 -7.46 12.77 -0.02
C LEU A 6 -6.14 12.09 0.33
N TYR A 7 -5.01 12.49 -0.30
CA TYR A 7 -3.69 11.93 0.04
C TYR A 7 -3.19 12.40 1.40
N ARG A 8 -3.42 13.66 1.77
CA ARG A 8 -3.09 14.18 3.10
C ARG A 8 -3.89 13.45 4.19
N ARG A 9 -5.19 13.21 3.97
CA ARG A 9 -5.99 12.35 4.86
C ARG A 9 -5.51 10.90 4.87
N GLY A 10 -5.04 10.37 3.74
CA GLY A 10 -4.41 9.05 3.66
C GLY A 10 -3.11 8.96 4.47
N LEU A 11 -2.31 10.03 4.49
CA LEU A 11 -1.09 10.15 5.31
C LEU A 11 -1.39 10.36 6.80
N GLU A 12 -2.39 11.17 7.14
CA GLU A 12 -2.89 11.29 8.52
C GLU A 12 -3.44 9.94 9.00
N PHE A 13 -4.10 9.20 8.12
CA PHE A 13 -4.57 7.85 8.38
C PHE A 13 -3.42 6.83 8.45
N HIS A 14 -2.33 7.00 7.69
CA HIS A 14 -1.11 6.20 7.83
C HIS A 14 -0.52 6.35 9.23
N ASP A 15 -0.30 7.59 9.69
CA ASP A 15 0.25 7.85 11.01
C ASP A 15 -0.69 7.29 12.11
N TYR A 16 -1.99 7.38 11.88
CA TYR A 16 -3.02 6.81 12.75
C TYR A 16 -3.02 5.27 12.80
N VAL A 17 -2.83 4.58 11.66
CA VAL A 17 -2.85 3.11 11.56
C VAL A 17 -1.53 2.47 11.97
N VAL A 18 -0.40 3.07 11.62
CA VAL A 18 0.94 2.49 11.79
C VAL A 18 1.51 2.81 13.18
N ASN A 19 1.41 4.06 13.67
CA ASN A 19 2.13 4.51 14.87
C ASN A 19 1.43 4.22 16.22
N SER A 20 0.29 3.54 16.23
CA SER A 20 -0.32 2.93 17.42
C SER A 20 -0.27 3.80 18.69
N ASN A 21 -1.09 4.86 18.78
CA ASN A 21 -1.46 5.44 20.07
C ASN A 21 -2.68 6.37 20.03
N MET A 22 -3.85 5.89 19.54
CA MET A 22 -5.11 6.42 20.07
C MET A 22 -6.30 5.46 19.94
N ASN A 23 -7.03 5.38 21.05
CA ASN A 23 -8.19 4.54 21.35
C ASN A 23 -9.39 4.79 20.43
N MET A 24 -9.37 4.21 19.24
CA MET A 24 -10.58 3.98 18.46
C MET A 24 -10.64 2.48 18.20
N ASN A 25 -11.80 1.88 18.48
CA ASN A 25 -12.06 0.45 18.41
C ASN A 25 -12.08 -0.10 16.96
N ILE A 26 -11.36 0.53 16.04
CA ILE A 26 -11.34 0.24 14.60
C ILE A 26 -10.04 -0.51 14.31
N SER A 27 -10.15 -1.82 14.12
CA SER A 27 -9.05 -2.64 13.62
C SER A 27 -8.81 -2.29 12.15
N PRO A 28 -7.60 -1.86 11.75
CA PRO A 28 -7.29 -1.66 10.34
C PRO A 28 -7.46 -2.97 9.57
N ASN A 29 -7.90 -2.86 8.32
CA ASN A 29 -8.15 -3.98 7.41
C ASN A 29 -7.41 -3.76 6.07
N VAL A 30 -7.47 -4.73 5.15
CA VAL A 30 -6.79 -4.66 3.85
C VAL A 30 -7.14 -3.39 3.06
N LEU A 31 -8.42 -2.97 3.09
CA LEU A 31 -8.87 -1.74 2.43
C LEU A 31 -8.19 -0.48 2.99
N SER A 32 -7.99 -0.45 4.31
CA SER A 32 -7.32 0.65 5.02
C SER A 32 -5.87 0.79 4.56
N PHE A 33 -5.14 -0.33 4.46
CA PHE A 33 -3.77 -0.35 3.95
C PHE A 33 -3.71 0.00 2.46
N ASN A 34 -4.59 -0.56 1.64
CA ASN A 34 -4.66 -0.26 0.20
C ASN A 34 -4.88 1.24 -0.07
N LEU A 35 -5.68 1.93 0.75
CA LEU A 35 -5.86 3.38 0.66
C LEU A 35 -4.54 4.13 0.92
N VAL A 36 -3.81 3.75 1.97
CA VAL A 36 -2.54 4.36 2.35
C VAL A 36 -1.48 4.13 1.27
N LEU A 37 -1.34 2.89 0.79
CA LEU A 37 -0.39 2.54 -0.26
C LEU A 37 -0.65 3.34 -1.54
N ASN A 38 -1.90 3.41 -1.97
CA ASN A 38 -2.30 4.18 -3.15
C ASN A 38 -2.01 5.68 -2.97
N ALA A 39 -2.23 6.23 -1.77
CA ALA A 39 -1.90 7.62 -1.47
C ALA A 39 -0.39 7.88 -1.54
N LEU A 40 0.42 7.01 -0.93
CA LEU A 40 1.88 7.12 -0.92
C LEU A 40 2.46 7.01 -2.34
N CYS A 41 2.04 6.02 -3.13
CA CYS A 41 2.47 5.87 -4.52
C CYS A 41 2.11 7.10 -5.38
N LYS A 42 0.90 7.65 -5.20
CA LYS A 42 0.48 8.86 -5.94
C LYS A 42 1.18 10.15 -5.50
N LEU A 43 1.80 10.14 -4.33
CA LEU A 43 2.66 11.21 -3.84
C LEU A 43 4.13 11.02 -4.24
N GLY A 44 4.49 9.92 -4.93
CA GLY A 44 5.88 9.59 -5.24
C GLY A 44 6.69 9.17 -4.01
N LEU A 45 6.01 8.66 -2.97
CA LEU A 45 6.61 8.15 -1.74
C LEU A 45 6.60 6.62 -1.76
N VAL A 46 7.08 6.03 -2.86
CA VAL A 46 6.95 4.58 -3.11
C VAL A 46 7.73 3.75 -2.08
N ASP A 47 8.88 4.21 -1.61
CA ASP A 47 9.63 3.50 -0.55
C ASP A 47 8.82 3.38 0.75
N ARG A 48 8.14 4.46 1.16
CA ARG A 48 7.23 4.41 2.32
C ARG A 48 6.04 3.50 2.07
N ALA A 49 5.55 3.43 0.82
CA ALA A 49 4.50 2.47 0.47
C ALA A 49 5.00 1.03 0.66
N ILE A 50 6.23 0.73 0.25
CA ILE A 50 6.84 -0.59 0.45
C ILE A 50 6.97 -0.91 1.94
N GLU A 51 7.40 0.03 2.78
CA GLU A 51 7.46 -0.16 4.25
C GLU A 51 6.09 -0.55 4.83
N VAL A 52 5.03 0.17 4.43
CA VAL A 52 3.65 -0.10 4.87
C VAL A 52 3.17 -1.47 4.41
N PHE A 53 3.48 -1.84 3.17
CA PHE A 53 3.15 -3.15 2.61
C PHE A 53 3.83 -4.28 3.39
N ARG A 54 5.13 -4.12 3.71
CA ARG A 54 5.88 -5.10 4.50
C ARG A 54 5.41 -5.18 5.96
N ALA A 55 4.73 -4.16 6.47
CA ALA A 55 4.11 -4.19 7.81
C ALA A 55 2.74 -4.90 7.87
N MET A 56 2.09 -5.18 6.73
CA MET A 56 0.77 -5.85 6.72
C MET A 56 0.75 -7.22 7.42
N PRO A 57 1.75 -8.12 7.21
CA PRO A 57 1.78 -9.42 7.88
C PRO A 57 1.89 -9.32 9.40
N GLU A 58 2.59 -8.30 9.93
CA GLU A 58 2.70 -8.05 11.37
C GLU A 58 1.33 -7.72 12.00
N LYS A 59 0.41 -7.18 11.19
CA LYS A 59 -0.98 -6.91 11.57
C LYS A 59 -1.93 -8.05 11.21
N LYS A 60 -1.41 -9.22 10.82
CA LYS A 60 -2.17 -10.39 10.36
C LYS A 60 -3.08 -10.10 9.17
N LEU A 61 -2.67 -9.17 8.31
CA LEU A 61 -3.36 -8.84 7.07
C LEU A 61 -2.55 -9.37 5.89
N LEU A 62 -3.23 -9.99 4.93
CA LEU A 62 -2.61 -10.44 3.69
C LEU A 62 -2.85 -9.39 2.59
N PRO A 63 -1.80 -9.02 1.84
CA PRO A 63 -1.96 -8.26 0.60
C PRO A 63 -2.90 -8.96 -0.38
N ASP A 64 -3.65 -8.18 -1.14
CA ASP A 64 -4.46 -8.69 -2.25
C ASP A 64 -3.89 -8.22 -3.60
N GLY A 65 -4.51 -8.66 -4.70
CA GLY A 65 -4.06 -8.30 -6.05
C GLY A 65 -4.08 -6.78 -6.27
N TYR A 66 -4.97 -6.05 -5.59
CA TYR A 66 -5.00 -4.59 -5.65
C TYR A 66 -3.79 -3.97 -4.94
N THR A 67 -3.38 -4.53 -3.80
CA THR A 67 -2.17 -4.13 -3.07
C THR A 67 -0.94 -4.19 -3.98
N TYR A 68 -0.71 -5.35 -4.61
CA TYR A 68 0.44 -5.56 -5.50
C TYR A 68 0.37 -4.67 -6.74
N CYS A 69 -0.77 -4.61 -7.43
CA CYS A 69 -0.94 -3.74 -8.61
C CYS A 69 -0.65 -2.27 -8.29
N THR A 70 -1.04 -1.79 -7.10
CA THR A 70 -0.79 -0.41 -6.66
C THR A 70 0.70 -0.11 -6.52
N LEU A 71 1.46 -1.01 -5.88
CA LEU A 71 2.90 -0.84 -5.71
C LEU A 71 3.66 -0.97 -7.02
N MET A 72 3.29 -1.94 -7.86
CA MET A 72 3.88 -2.12 -9.19
C MET A 72 3.67 -0.88 -10.07
N ASP A 73 2.48 -0.29 -10.07
CA ASP A 73 2.20 0.96 -10.78
C ASP A 73 3.06 2.12 -10.24
N GLY A 74 3.21 2.22 -8.92
CA GLY A 74 4.08 3.21 -8.27
C GLY A 74 5.55 3.06 -8.68
N LEU A 75 6.11 1.86 -8.58
CA LEU A 75 7.48 1.53 -8.97
C LEU A 75 7.74 1.79 -10.46
N CYS A 76 6.81 1.38 -11.32
CA CYS A 76 6.89 1.64 -12.76
C CYS A 76 6.95 3.14 -13.08
N LYS A 77 6.17 3.96 -12.37
CA LYS A 77 6.18 5.42 -12.54
C LYS A 77 7.46 6.09 -12.06
N GLU A 78 8.16 5.49 -11.10
CA GLU A 78 9.50 5.91 -10.67
C GLU A 78 10.63 5.33 -11.54
N GLY A 79 10.31 4.47 -12.53
CA GLY A 79 11.30 3.81 -13.39
C GLY A 79 11.99 2.61 -12.75
N ARG A 80 11.50 2.13 -11.60
CA ARG A 80 12.05 0.99 -10.84
C ARG A 80 11.44 -0.33 -11.29
N ILE A 81 11.61 -0.64 -12.58
CA ILE A 81 10.94 -1.78 -13.25
C ILE A 81 11.35 -3.12 -12.65
N ASP A 82 12.63 -3.30 -12.33
CA ASP A 82 13.13 -4.57 -11.78
C ASP A 82 12.45 -4.92 -10.46
N GLU A 83 12.21 -3.93 -9.58
CA GLU A 83 11.48 -4.13 -8.33
C GLU A 83 9.99 -4.43 -8.56
N ALA A 84 9.38 -3.83 -9.59
CA ALA A 84 8.00 -4.13 -9.96
C ALA A 84 7.86 -5.58 -10.46
N VAL A 85 8.86 -6.10 -11.19
CA VAL A 85 8.90 -7.51 -11.62
C VAL A 85 9.06 -8.44 -10.43
N LEU A 86 9.94 -8.11 -9.47
CA LEU A 86 10.08 -8.89 -8.25
C LEU A 86 8.77 -8.98 -7.45
N LEU A 87 7.99 -7.89 -7.38
CA LEU A 87 6.67 -7.92 -6.76
C LEU A 87 5.66 -8.78 -7.52
N LEU A 88 5.75 -8.85 -8.85
CA LEU A 88 4.92 -9.75 -9.65
C LEU A 88 5.23 -11.21 -9.34
N ASP A 89 6.51 -11.56 -9.26
CA ASP A 89 6.96 -12.91 -8.91
C ASP A 89 6.53 -13.29 -7.48
N GLU A 90 6.65 -12.36 -6.53
CA GLU A 90 6.17 -12.54 -5.16
C GLU A 90 4.66 -12.81 -5.14
N MET A 91 3.87 -11.99 -5.84
CA MET A 91 2.42 -12.15 -5.91
C MET A 91 2.01 -13.53 -6.45
N GLN A 92 2.68 -14.01 -7.49
CA GLN A 92 2.45 -15.34 -8.06
C GLN A 92 2.81 -16.46 -7.07
N SER A 93 3.91 -16.30 -6.33
CA SER A 93 4.34 -17.28 -5.33
C SER A 93 3.37 -17.39 -4.14
N GLU A 94 2.71 -16.29 -3.79
CA GLU A 94 1.67 -16.22 -2.76
C GLU A 94 0.29 -16.69 -3.27
N GLY A 95 0.21 -17.17 -4.53
CA GLY A 95 -1.03 -17.64 -5.14
C GLY A 95 -2.04 -16.52 -5.44
N CYS A 96 -1.59 -15.27 -5.44
CA CYS A 96 -2.41 -14.11 -5.75
C CYS A 96 -2.31 -13.77 -7.25
N SER A 97 -3.43 -13.37 -7.86
CA SER A 97 -3.49 -12.98 -9.27
C SER A 97 -3.71 -11.47 -9.40
N PRO A 98 -3.15 -10.80 -10.42
CA PRO A 98 -3.30 -9.36 -10.56
C PRO A 98 -4.77 -9.04 -10.71
N SER A 99 -5.30 -8.09 -9.93
CA SER A 99 -6.68 -7.65 -10.14
C SER A 99 -6.77 -6.96 -11.51
N GLN A 100 -7.72 -7.37 -12.34
CA GLN A 100 -8.04 -6.62 -13.56
C GLN A 100 -8.56 -5.24 -13.13
N VAL A 101 -7.77 -4.20 -13.42
CA VAL A 101 -8.09 -2.80 -13.12
C VAL A 101 -9.18 -2.31 -14.06
#